data_AF-A0A0D1CJL7-F1
#
_entry.id   AF-A0A0D1CJL7-F1
#
_cell.length_a   1.000
_cell.length_b   1.000
_cell.length_c   1.000
_cell.angle_alpha   90.00
_cell.angle_beta   90.00
_cell.angle_gamma   90.00
#
_symmetry.space_group_name_H-M   'P 1'
#
loop_
_entity.id
_entity.type
_entity.pdbx_description
1 polymer ?
#
loop_
_entity_poly.entity_id
_entity_poly.type
_entity_poly.pdbx_seq_one_letter_code
_entity_poly.pdbx_strand_id
1 'polypeptide(L)'
;MATVWAPYHADGIGTYHDRAYASGWSHTIHHHGFYNLTRQMAERNLERSVTRLGIVAHGDTSGVIQLGRVSPDRPERDPQEQRRNLTVLTLDSFAKEIGDLQDFLTARAELIFYSCAAGAQAAGDRLLEGISRLLPGRTVVGFTVYAAGASSNDLSGLSPMTPGALFPSMGLRGMRIEGHGTVDPHDVFAKWARDGRIVRRPPVERDAQGRCANPRCPGHADLTHHCLGWP
;
A
#
# COMPACT_ATOMS: atom_id res chain seq x y z
N MET A 1 -19.49 -9.25 2.67
CA MET A 1 -18.02 -9.37 2.73
C MET A 1 -17.47 -8.10 3.35
N ALA A 2 -16.45 -8.19 4.20
CA ALA A 2 -15.90 -7.04 4.90
C ALA A 2 -14.79 -6.37 4.08
N THR A 3 -14.65 -5.06 4.26
CA THR A 3 -13.51 -4.25 3.83
C THR A 3 -13.02 -3.45 5.04
N VAL A 4 -11.71 -3.42 5.26
CA VAL A 4 -11.11 -2.84 6.46
C VAL A 4 -10.15 -1.72 6.08
N TRP A 5 -10.45 -0.51 6.55
CA TRP A 5 -9.54 0.62 6.52
C TRP A 5 -8.78 0.68 7.84
N ALA A 6 -7.46 0.49 7.80
CA ALA A 6 -6.60 0.42 8.97
C ALA A 6 -5.62 1.61 8.96
N PRO A 7 -6.05 2.79 9.45
CA PRO A 7 -5.14 3.92 9.62
C PRO A 7 -4.17 3.65 10.77
N TYR A 8 -2.87 3.79 10.49
CA TYR A 8 -1.87 3.74 11.56
C TYR A 8 -2.01 4.97 12.46
N HIS A 9 -2.05 4.74 13.77
CA HIS A 9 -2.21 5.80 14.76
C HIS A 9 -0.84 6.31 15.22
N ALA A 10 -0.27 7.28 14.51
CA ALA A 10 0.85 8.09 15.00
C ALA A 10 0.65 9.58 14.74
N ASP A 11 1.21 10.38 15.64
CA ASP A 11 1.33 11.83 15.48
C ASP A 11 2.14 12.13 14.19
N GLY A 12 1.58 12.95 13.30
CA GLY A 12 2.27 13.40 12.09
C GLY A 12 2.11 12.52 10.85
N ILE A 13 1.46 11.35 10.94
CA ILE A 13 0.88 10.71 9.76
C ILE A 13 -0.40 11.48 9.46
N GLY A 14 -0.51 12.09 8.28
CA GLY A 14 -1.51 13.15 7.97
C GLY A 14 -2.95 12.84 8.40
N THR A 15 -3.82 13.85 8.38
CA THR A 15 -5.25 13.66 8.71
C THR A 15 -5.91 12.74 7.70
N TYR A 16 -5.92 11.43 7.96
CA TYR A 16 -6.75 10.48 7.21
C TYR A 16 -8.18 10.56 7.69
N HIS A 17 -9.11 10.23 6.81
CA HIS A 17 -10.50 10.11 7.23
C HIS A 17 -10.64 8.96 8.22
N ASP A 18 -10.91 9.29 9.49
CA ASP A 18 -11.22 8.33 10.57
C ASP A 18 -12.52 7.53 10.31
N ARG A 19 -13.25 7.88 9.25
CA ARG A 19 -14.51 7.24 8.84
C ARG A 19 -14.56 7.10 7.33
N ALA A 20 -14.08 5.97 6.82
CA ALA A 20 -14.08 5.68 5.39
C ALA A 20 -15.36 4.95 4.91
N TYR A 21 -16.42 4.93 5.72
CA TYR A 21 -17.68 4.25 5.40
C TYR A 21 -18.36 4.77 4.13
N ALA A 22 -18.25 6.07 3.87
CA ALA A 22 -18.78 6.68 2.66
C ALA A 22 -17.98 6.34 1.39
N SER A 23 -16.80 5.73 1.52
CA SER A 23 -15.89 5.38 0.41
C SER A 23 -15.74 3.87 0.19
N GLY A 24 -16.72 3.08 0.64
CA GLY A 24 -16.77 1.63 0.41
C GLY A 24 -16.00 0.76 1.42
N TRP A 25 -15.50 1.35 2.52
CA TRP A 25 -14.90 0.60 3.63
C TRP A 25 -15.94 0.26 4.69
N SER A 26 -16.09 -1.02 5.04
CA SER A 26 -17.11 -1.46 5.99
C SER A 26 -16.66 -1.40 7.45
N HIS A 27 -15.36 -1.19 7.71
CA HIS A 27 -14.78 -1.03 9.04
C HIS A 27 -13.63 -0.04 9.03
N THR A 28 -13.43 0.66 10.14
CA THR A 28 -12.21 1.41 10.42
C THR A 28 -11.55 0.90 11.70
N ILE A 29 -10.26 0.57 11.63
CA ILE A 29 -9.48 0.00 12.74
C ILE A 29 -8.17 0.76 12.88
N HIS A 30 -8.09 1.64 13.87
CA HIS A 30 -6.82 2.29 14.22
C HIS A 30 -5.85 1.25 14.78
N HIS A 31 -4.61 1.23 14.32
CA HIS A 31 -3.64 0.25 14.78
C HIS A 31 -2.26 0.86 15.07
N HIS A 32 -1.50 0.18 15.93
CA HIS A 32 -0.09 0.48 16.24
C HIS A 32 0.87 -0.58 15.67
N GLY A 33 0.33 -1.59 14.99
CA GLY A 33 1.08 -2.71 14.43
C GLY A 33 0.15 -3.83 13.99
N PHE A 34 0.68 -4.87 13.36
CA PHE A 34 -0.11 -5.98 12.84
C PHE A 34 -0.76 -6.81 13.95
N TYR A 35 -0.06 -7.05 15.07
CA TYR A 35 -0.64 -7.76 16.23
C TYR A 35 -1.90 -7.08 16.78
N ASN A 36 -1.84 -5.76 16.95
CA ASN A 36 -3.00 -4.99 17.42
C ASN A 36 -4.15 -5.02 16.40
N LEU A 37 -3.82 -4.94 15.10
CA LEU A 37 -4.79 -5.03 14.01
C LEU A 37 -5.51 -6.38 13.99
N THR A 38 -4.78 -7.51 14.06
CA THR A 38 -5.39 -8.85 14.05
C THR A 38 -6.26 -9.11 15.26
N ARG A 39 -5.81 -8.73 16.47
CA ARG A 39 -6.65 -8.80 17.69
C ARG A 39 -7.97 -8.03 17.51
N GLN A 40 -7.88 -6.81 16.98
CA GLN A 40 -9.04 -5.96 16.75
C GLN A 40 -9.98 -6.47 15.64
N MET A 41 -9.46 -7.24 14.67
CA MET A 41 -10.29 -7.90 13.66
C MET A 41 -11.02 -9.11 14.26
N ALA A 42 -10.38 -9.87 15.15
CA ALA A 42 -11.01 -10.97 15.88
C ALA A 42 -12.14 -10.49 16.80
N GLU A 43 -11.92 -9.40 17.54
CA GLU A 43 -12.95 -8.78 18.39
C GLU A 43 -14.20 -8.34 17.61
N ARG A 44 -14.06 -8.15 16.29
CA ARG A 44 -15.15 -7.79 15.37
C ARG A 44 -15.69 -8.99 14.58
N ASN A 45 -15.24 -10.21 14.88
CA ASN A 45 -15.61 -11.45 14.19
C ASN A 45 -15.41 -11.39 12.67
N LEU A 46 -14.25 -10.89 12.23
CA LEU A 46 -13.94 -10.69 10.81
C LEU A 46 -13.25 -11.88 10.14
N GLU A 47 -13.13 -13.02 10.82
CA GLU A 47 -12.47 -14.22 10.32
C GLU A 47 -12.98 -14.62 8.93
N ARG A 48 -12.04 -14.87 8.00
CA ARG A 48 -12.26 -15.28 6.61
C ARG A 48 -13.26 -14.43 5.82
N SER A 49 -13.58 -13.21 6.26
CA SER A 49 -14.62 -12.37 5.66
C SER A 49 -14.06 -11.14 4.93
N VAL A 50 -12.79 -10.80 5.17
CA VAL A 50 -12.18 -9.57 4.67
C VAL A 50 -11.67 -9.76 3.24
N THR A 51 -12.27 -9.01 2.32
CA THR A 51 -11.93 -9.00 0.89
C THR A 51 -10.90 -7.93 0.54
N ARG A 52 -10.82 -6.88 1.35
CA ARG A 52 -9.87 -5.79 1.17
C ARG A 52 -9.41 -5.26 2.51
N LEU A 53 -8.10 -5.18 2.72
CA LEU A 53 -7.48 -4.57 3.89
C LEU A 53 -6.54 -3.45 3.41
N GLY A 54 -6.90 -2.21 3.70
CA GLY A 54 -6.07 -1.03 3.44
C GLY A 54 -5.30 -0.64 4.68
N ILE A 55 -3.98 -0.74 4.67
CA ILE A 55 -3.10 -0.29 5.74
C ILE A 55 -2.50 1.04 5.35
N VAL A 56 -2.79 2.07 6.12
CA VAL A 56 -2.21 3.40 5.92
C VAL A 56 -0.95 3.51 6.73
N ALA A 57 0.17 3.73 6.06
CA ALA A 57 1.47 3.80 6.69
C ALA A 57 2.33 4.85 5.98
N HIS A 58 3.37 5.34 6.64
CA HIS A 58 4.33 6.18 5.93
C HIS A 58 5.23 5.34 5.03
N GLY A 59 5.82 6.03 4.05
CA GLY A 59 6.85 5.52 3.17
C GLY A 59 7.38 6.73 2.42
N ASP A 60 8.62 7.07 2.63
CA ASP A 60 9.33 8.12 1.89
C ASP A 60 10.41 7.51 0.99
N THR A 61 10.61 6.20 1.12
CA THR A 61 11.73 5.46 0.54
C THR A 61 11.22 4.20 -0.13
N SER A 62 11.80 3.92 -1.29
CA SER A 62 11.61 2.69 -2.06
C SER A 62 11.80 1.43 -1.18
N GLY A 63 10.80 0.55 -1.13
CA GLY A 63 10.87 -0.70 -0.35
C GLY A 63 10.84 -0.52 1.16
N VAL A 64 10.24 0.57 1.66
CA VAL A 64 10.06 0.82 3.10
C VAL A 64 8.60 1.14 3.40
N ILE A 65 8.01 0.41 4.34
CA ILE A 65 6.71 0.73 4.96
C ILE A 65 6.99 1.07 6.42
N GLN A 66 6.83 2.34 6.78
CA GLN A 66 7.05 2.83 8.13
C GLN A 66 5.77 2.60 8.95
N LEU A 67 5.78 1.57 9.81
CA LEU A 67 4.68 1.22 10.71
C LEU A 67 4.86 1.89 12.09
N GLY A 68 5.36 3.13 12.10
CA GLY A 68 5.60 3.92 13.30
C GLY A 68 6.64 5.03 13.14
N ARG A 69 6.40 6.17 13.80
CA ARG A 69 7.41 7.17 14.14
C ARG A 69 7.37 7.35 15.65
N VAL A 70 8.53 7.32 16.29
CA VAL A 70 8.69 7.85 17.66
C VAL A 70 8.30 9.33 17.60
N SER A 71 7.21 9.71 18.24
CA SER A 71 6.91 11.12 18.52
C SER A 71 8.04 11.65 19.40
N PRO A 72 8.79 12.69 19.00
CA PRO A 72 9.92 13.19 19.79
C PRO A 72 9.50 13.65 21.20
N ASP A 73 8.22 13.96 21.39
CA ASP A 73 7.65 14.49 22.63
C ASP A 73 7.01 13.41 23.53
N ARG A 74 6.98 12.13 23.10
CA ARG A 74 6.52 11.01 23.93
C ARG A 74 7.63 9.97 24.05
N PRO A 75 8.27 9.82 25.23
CA PRO A 75 9.10 8.66 25.48
C PRO A 75 8.20 7.42 25.47
N GLU A 76 8.23 6.67 24.37
CA GLU A 76 7.55 5.40 24.23
C GLU A 76 8.04 4.40 25.28
N ARG A 77 7.09 3.62 25.83
CA ARG A 77 7.35 2.70 26.94
C ARG A 77 8.13 1.44 26.53
N ASP A 78 8.30 1.19 25.22
CA ASP A 78 9.00 0.02 24.70
C ASP A 78 10.00 0.40 23.57
N PRO A 79 11.31 0.32 23.81
CA PRO A 79 12.34 0.50 22.79
C PRO A 79 12.21 -0.44 21.57
N GLN A 80 11.52 -1.58 21.69
CA GLN A 80 11.30 -2.51 20.58
C GLN A 80 10.20 -2.06 19.60
N GLU A 81 9.35 -1.12 20.01
CA GLU A 81 8.35 -0.49 19.13
C GLU A 81 8.96 0.65 18.31
N GLN A 82 10.13 1.18 18.72
CA GLN A 82 10.64 2.48 18.24
C GLN A 82 10.72 2.63 16.72
N ARG A 83 11.11 1.60 15.95
CA ARG A 83 11.27 1.76 14.49
C ARG A 83 11.14 0.45 13.75
N ARG A 84 9.93 -0.12 13.71
CA ARG A 84 9.71 -1.29 12.85
C ARG A 84 9.32 -0.85 11.45
N ASN A 85 10.32 -0.33 10.73
CA ASN A 85 10.22 -0.21 9.28
C ASN A 85 10.10 -1.63 8.72
N LEU A 86 9.01 -1.91 8.02
CA LEU A 86 8.86 -3.10 7.23
C LEU A 86 9.64 -2.89 5.93
N THR A 87 10.72 -3.64 5.80
CA THR A 87 11.67 -3.62 4.67
C THR A 87 11.98 -5.07 4.30
N VAL A 88 12.72 -5.29 3.21
CA VAL A 88 13.19 -6.64 2.85
C VAL A 88 14.04 -7.26 3.97
N LEU A 89 14.87 -6.47 4.66
CA LEU A 89 15.78 -6.95 5.71
C LEU A 89 15.05 -7.29 7.02
N THR A 90 13.91 -6.65 7.26
CA THR A 90 13.13 -6.82 8.49
C THR A 90 11.89 -7.69 8.26
N LEU A 91 11.61 -8.11 7.03
CA LEU A 91 10.41 -8.88 6.69
C LEU A 91 10.25 -10.14 7.56
N ASP A 92 11.35 -10.86 7.82
CA ASP A 92 11.32 -12.09 8.61
C ASP A 92 10.85 -11.86 10.06
N SER A 93 11.16 -10.70 10.66
CA SER A 93 10.67 -10.38 12.00
C SER A 93 9.16 -10.09 12.05
N PHE A 94 8.56 -9.78 10.90
CA PHE A 94 7.12 -9.59 10.73
C PHE A 94 6.40 -10.84 10.19
N ALA A 95 7.12 -11.91 9.84
CA ALA A 95 6.57 -13.04 9.10
C ALA A 95 5.35 -13.66 9.79
N LYS A 96 5.44 -13.85 11.11
CA LYS A 96 4.31 -14.35 11.91
C LYS A 96 3.13 -13.37 11.88
N GLU A 97 3.36 -12.10 12.17
CA GLU A 97 2.28 -11.10 12.28
C GLU A 97 1.56 -10.86 10.95
N ILE A 98 2.30 -10.84 9.84
CA ILE A 98 1.72 -10.79 8.49
C ILE A 98 0.97 -12.10 8.20
N GLY A 99 1.55 -13.25 8.55
CA GLY A 99 0.91 -14.56 8.39
C GLY A 99 -0.43 -14.66 9.13
N ASP A 100 -0.53 -14.11 10.34
CA ASP A 100 -1.75 -14.10 11.15
C ASP A 100 -2.91 -13.34 10.44
N LEU A 101 -2.63 -12.42 9.51
CA LEU A 101 -3.68 -11.75 8.71
C LEU A 101 -4.47 -12.74 7.85
N GLN A 102 -3.88 -13.88 7.46
CA GLN A 102 -4.54 -14.88 6.61
C GLN A 102 -5.83 -15.42 7.23
N ASP A 103 -5.94 -15.44 8.55
CA ASP A 103 -7.13 -15.94 9.25
C ASP A 103 -8.34 -15.04 9.05
N PHE A 104 -8.13 -13.78 8.69
CA PHE A 104 -9.19 -12.80 8.41
C PHE A 104 -9.42 -12.59 6.92
N LEU A 105 -8.36 -12.70 6.12
CA LEU A 105 -8.40 -12.47 4.68
C LEU A 105 -9.00 -13.67 3.92
N THR A 106 -9.93 -13.37 3.01
CA THR A 106 -10.45 -14.35 2.05
C THR A 106 -9.33 -14.82 1.11
N ALA A 107 -9.55 -15.91 0.39
CA ALA A 107 -8.54 -16.51 -0.49
C ALA A 107 -8.06 -15.57 -1.62
N ARG A 108 -8.87 -14.58 -2.00
CA ARG A 108 -8.58 -13.60 -3.08
C ARG A 108 -8.57 -12.16 -2.57
N ALA A 109 -8.29 -11.98 -1.29
CA ALA A 109 -8.29 -10.64 -0.70
C ALA A 109 -7.14 -9.78 -1.24
N GLU A 110 -7.34 -8.47 -1.18
CA GLU A 110 -6.33 -7.46 -1.47
C GLU A 110 -5.79 -6.88 -0.16
N LEU A 111 -4.48 -6.97 0.05
CA LEU A 111 -3.77 -6.23 1.08
C LEU A 111 -3.10 -5.01 0.43
N ILE A 112 -3.54 -3.82 0.79
CA ILE A 112 -3.12 -2.57 0.15
C ILE A 112 -2.35 -1.72 1.16
N PHE A 113 -1.09 -1.41 0.86
CA PHE A 113 -0.31 -0.47 1.65
C PHE A 113 -0.43 0.93 1.05
N TYR A 114 -1.20 1.79 1.69
CA TYR A 114 -1.29 3.21 1.40
C TYR A 114 -0.08 3.94 1.98
N SER A 115 1.09 3.65 1.40
CA SER A 115 2.39 4.16 1.78
C SER A 115 3.10 4.68 0.51
N CYS A 116 3.57 5.93 0.56
CA CYS A 116 4.22 6.54 -0.61
C CYS A 116 5.51 5.79 -0.92
N ALA A 117 5.82 5.62 -2.20
CA ALA A 117 7.02 4.94 -2.71
C ALA A 117 7.34 3.53 -2.19
N ALA A 118 6.56 2.92 -1.30
CA ALA A 118 6.85 1.60 -0.75
C ALA A 118 6.96 0.53 -1.85
N GLY A 119 6.15 0.67 -2.90
CA GLY A 119 6.17 -0.19 -4.07
C GLY A 119 7.19 0.24 -5.12
N ALA A 120 7.95 1.33 -4.97
CA ALA A 120 8.80 1.85 -6.04
C ALA A 120 10.01 0.94 -6.33
N GLN A 121 10.45 0.91 -7.58
CA GLN A 121 11.70 0.31 -8.05
C GLN A 121 11.91 -1.16 -7.64
N ALA A 122 13.15 -1.64 -7.75
CA ALA A 122 13.52 -3.02 -7.41
C ALA A 122 13.45 -3.33 -5.90
N ALA A 123 13.62 -2.33 -5.02
CA ALA A 123 13.48 -2.54 -3.58
C ALA A 123 12.01 -2.77 -3.20
N GLY A 124 11.10 -1.97 -3.76
CA GLY A 124 9.66 -2.20 -3.64
C GLY A 124 9.23 -3.52 -4.23
N ASP A 125 9.81 -3.96 -5.35
CA ASP A 125 9.53 -5.29 -5.91
C ASP A 125 9.80 -6.39 -4.87
N ARG A 126 11.03 -6.42 -4.35
CA ARG A 126 11.46 -7.45 -3.39
C ARG A 126 10.62 -7.44 -2.12
N LEU A 127 10.24 -6.25 -1.65
CA LEU A 127 9.39 -6.12 -0.49
C LEU A 127 8.00 -6.70 -0.75
N LEU A 128 7.32 -6.25 -1.80
CA LEU A 128 5.96 -6.72 -2.12
C LEU A 128 5.94 -8.21 -2.45
N GLU A 129 6.93 -8.72 -3.18
CA GLU A 129 7.10 -10.15 -3.44
C GLU A 129 7.28 -10.92 -2.13
N GLY A 130 8.14 -10.45 -1.24
CA GLY A 130 8.35 -11.04 0.08
C GLY A 130 7.06 -11.13 0.89
N ILE A 131 6.32 -10.03 1.01
CA ILE A 131 5.03 -10.01 1.72
C ILE A 131 4.03 -10.97 1.06
N SER A 132 3.96 -10.99 -0.28
CA SER A 132 3.02 -11.87 -0.99
C SER A 132 3.33 -13.37 -0.82
N ARG A 133 4.58 -13.76 -0.54
CA ARG A 133 4.92 -15.15 -0.17
C ARG A 133 4.35 -15.55 1.19
N LEU A 134 4.23 -14.60 2.11
CA LEU A 134 3.64 -14.82 3.43
C LEU A 134 2.10 -14.86 3.38
N LEU A 135 1.49 -14.47 2.25
CA LEU A 135 0.04 -14.37 2.05
C LEU A 135 -0.39 -15.10 0.76
N PRO A 136 -0.19 -16.43 0.65
CA PRO A 136 -0.46 -17.17 -0.57
C PRO A 136 -1.90 -17.00 -1.05
N GLY A 137 -2.09 -16.81 -2.34
CA GLY A 137 -3.37 -16.58 -3.02
C GLY A 137 -3.86 -15.13 -3.00
N ARG A 138 -3.29 -14.25 -2.16
CA ARG A 138 -3.73 -12.86 -1.99
C ARG A 138 -2.87 -11.90 -2.80
N THR A 139 -3.47 -10.79 -3.19
CA THR A 139 -2.75 -9.71 -3.89
C THR A 139 -2.25 -8.69 -2.87
N VAL A 140 -0.96 -8.38 -2.92
CA VAL A 140 -0.35 -7.31 -2.15
C VAL A 140 -0.12 -6.11 -3.07
N VAL A 141 -0.64 -4.95 -2.69
CA VAL A 141 -0.58 -3.72 -3.48
C VAL A 141 0.26 -2.69 -2.74
N GLY A 142 1.21 -2.08 -3.44
CA GLY A 142 1.95 -0.90 -2.98
C GLY A 142 2.00 0.15 -4.08
N PHE A 143 2.38 1.37 -3.74
CA PHE A 143 2.39 2.49 -4.67
C PHE A 143 3.79 3.00 -4.95
N THR A 144 3.95 3.58 -6.14
CA THR A 144 5.23 4.10 -6.66
C THR A 144 5.29 5.62 -6.70
N VAL A 145 4.23 6.29 -6.23
CA VAL A 145 4.15 7.74 -6.12
C VAL A 145 4.86 8.25 -4.87
N TYR A 146 5.61 9.33 -5.05
CA TYR A 146 6.06 10.22 -3.99
C TYR A 146 5.03 11.35 -3.86
N ALA A 147 4.67 11.76 -2.64
CA ALA A 147 3.75 12.88 -2.44
C ALA A 147 4.29 14.14 -3.15
N ALA A 148 3.55 14.62 -4.16
CA ALA A 148 3.91 15.74 -5.00
C ALA A 148 3.46 17.06 -4.34
N GLY A 149 4.42 17.95 -4.06
CA GLY A 149 4.16 19.38 -3.91
C GLY A 149 4.19 20.04 -5.30
N ALA A 150 3.12 20.74 -5.67
CA ALA A 150 3.08 21.49 -6.92
C ALA A 150 4.06 22.67 -6.89
N SER A 151 5.00 22.73 -7.84
CA SER A 151 5.17 23.89 -8.72
C SER A 151 6.19 23.56 -9.82
N SER A 152 5.71 23.08 -10.95
CA SER A 152 6.24 23.36 -12.30
C SER A 152 5.77 22.25 -13.24
N ASN A 153 5.53 22.61 -14.49
CA ASN A 153 5.16 21.71 -15.58
C ASN A 153 6.31 20.76 -15.99
N ASP A 154 7.21 20.44 -15.07
CA ASP A 154 8.45 19.73 -15.33
C ASP A 154 8.56 18.56 -14.36
N LEU A 155 8.37 17.34 -14.89
CA LEU A 155 8.44 16.09 -14.13
C LEU A 155 9.86 15.78 -13.61
N SER A 156 10.86 16.59 -13.97
CA SER A 156 12.26 16.43 -13.58
C SER A 156 12.62 17.03 -12.21
N GLY A 157 11.73 17.84 -11.61
CA GLY A 157 11.99 18.61 -10.38
C GLY A 157 11.33 18.11 -9.09
N LEU A 158 10.86 16.86 -9.05
CA LEU A 158 10.10 16.31 -7.92
C LEU A 158 10.99 16.09 -6.68
N SER A 159 11.10 17.11 -5.81
CA SER A 159 11.68 16.97 -4.48
C SER A 159 10.56 16.69 -3.45
N PRO A 160 10.66 15.63 -2.62
CA PRO A 160 9.54 15.14 -1.81
C PRO A 160 9.28 16.01 -0.57
N MET A 161 8.01 16.36 -0.30
CA MET A 161 7.56 16.87 1.01
C MET A 161 6.30 16.17 1.52
N THR A 162 6.29 15.99 2.84
CA THR A 162 5.31 15.41 3.79
C THR A 162 4.40 14.28 3.26
N PRO A 163 4.76 13.02 3.54
CA PRO A 163 3.92 11.87 3.24
C PRO A 163 2.52 11.96 3.88
N GLY A 164 1.47 11.68 3.12
CA GLY A 164 0.07 11.66 3.62
C GLY A 164 -0.75 12.91 3.34
N ALA A 165 -0.17 13.97 2.78
CA ALA A 165 -0.92 15.10 2.25
C ALA A 165 -1.33 14.84 0.79
N LEU A 166 -2.49 14.22 0.57
CA LEU A 166 -3.12 14.18 -0.76
C LEU A 166 -3.81 15.52 -1.01
N PHE A 167 -3.11 16.48 -1.59
CA PHE A 167 -3.75 17.72 -2.04
C PHE A 167 -4.51 17.50 -3.35
N PRO A 168 -5.70 18.11 -3.53
CA PRO A 168 -6.34 18.19 -4.84
C PRO A 168 -5.44 19.01 -5.76
N SER A 169 -4.95 18.37 -6.83
CA SER A 169 -3.96 18.94 -7.73
C SER A 169 -4.47 20.19 -8.44
N MET A 170 -3.79 21.32 -8.24
CA MET A 170 -3.83 22.44 -9.18
C MET A 170 -2.90 22.12 -10.36
N GLY A 171 -3.45 22.04 -11.58
CA GLY A 171 -2.68 22.30 -12.80
C GLY A 171 -2.53 21.18 -13.83
N LEU A 172 -2.94 19.94 -13.56
CA LEU A 172 -3.03 18.91 -14.60
C LEU A 172 -4.28 19.15 -15.48
N ARG A 173 -4.24 20.21 -16.30
CA ARG A 173 -5.27 20.47 -17.31
C ARG A 173 -5.20 19.38 -18.38
N GLY A 174 -6.11 18.41 -18.31
CA GLY A 174 -6.39 17.48 -19.40
C GLY A 174 -6.48 16.01 -19.02
N MET A 175 -5.95 15.60 -17.85
CA MET A 175 -6.19 14.26 -17.31
C MET A 175 -7.17 14.34 -16.15
N ARG A 176 -8.45 14.13 -16.48
CA ARG A 176 -9.46 13.75 -15.50
C ARG A 176 -9.13 12.31 -15.09
N ILE A 177 -8.41 12.11 -13.99
CA ILE A 177 -8.44 10.83 -13.27
C ILE A 177 -9.68 10.93 -12.38
N GLU A 178 -10.81 10.41 -12.84
CA GLU A 178 -12.03 10.38 -12.03
C GLU A 178 -11.76 9.66 -10.70
N GLY A 179 -11.94 10.36 -9.57
CA GLY A 179 -11.89 9.75 -8.24
C GLY A 179 -10.79 10.20 -7.27
N HIS A 180 -10.11 11.34 -7.46
CA HIS A 180 -9.14 11.77 -6.43
C HIS A 180 -9.83 12.16 -5.12
N GLY A 181 -9.71 11.27 -4.13
CA GLY A 181 -9.74 11.53 -2.71
C GLY A 181 -8.76 10.63 -1.94
N THR A 182 -8.53 9.42 -2.45
CA THR A 182 -7.62 8.42 -1.88
C THR A 182 -7.01 7.62 -3.02
N VAL A 183 -5.71 7.34 -2.98
CA VAL A 183 -5.03 6.47 -3.93
C VAL A 183 -5.87 5.19 -4.18
N ASP A 184 -6.10 4.77 -5.42
CA ASP A 184 -6.89 3.56 -5.74
C ASP A 184 -5.94 2.38 -6.06
N PRO A 185 -6.16 1.15 -5.55
CA PRO A 185 -5.27 0.03 -5.82
C PRO A 185 -5.12 -0.32 -7.31
N HIS A 186 -6.04 0.11 -8.18
CA HIS A 186 -6.00 -0.07 -9.62
C HIS A 186 -5.42 1.15 -10.38
N ASP A 187 -5.00 2.19 -9.67
CA ASP A 187 -4.40 3.39 -10.26
C ASP A 187 -3.13 3.05 -11.07
N VAL A 188 -2.76 3.92 -12.01
CA VAL A 188 -1.53 3.81 -12.82
C VAL A 188 -0.26 3.75 -11.97
N PHE A 189 -0.26 4.24 -10.74
CA PHE A 189 0.92 4.18 -9.86
C PHE A 189 0.99 2.94 -8.97
N ALA A 190 -0.04 2.08 -8.99
CA ALA A 190 -0.09 0.89 -8.16
C ALA A 190 0.71 -0.27 -8.78
N LYS A 191 1.45 -0.95 -7.91
CA LYS A 191 2.23 -2.15 -8.18
C LYS A 191 1.66 -3.32 -7.39
N TRP A 192 1.47 -4.45 -8.04
CA TRP A 192 0.84 -5.62 -7.44
C TRP A 192 1.80 -6.79 -7.40
N ALA A 193 1.84 -7.48 -6.27
CA ALA A 193 2.51 -8.75 -6.08
C ALA A 193 1.52 -9.84 -5.68
N ARG A 194 1.75 -11.06 -6.14
CA ARG A 194 0.97 -12.25 -5.74
C ARG A 194 1.88 -13.47 -5.79
N ASP A 195 1.80 -14.31 -4.77
CA ASP A 195 2.55 -15.57 -4.69
C ASP A 195 4.07 -15.44 -4.98
N GLY A 196 4.66 -14.35 -4.46
CA GLY A 196 6.09 -14.09 -4.58
C GLY A 196 6.54 -13.49 -5.90
N ARG A 197 5.62 -12.94 -6.71
CA ARG A 197 5.93 -12.34 -8.02
C ARG A 197 5.21 -11.02 -8.21
N ILE A 198 5.87 -10.04 -8.83
CA ILE A 198 5.17 -8.86 -9.36
C ILE A 198 4.26 -9.27 -10.53
N VAL A 199 2.97 -8.98 -10.41
CA VAL A 199 1.95 -9.26 -11.42
C VAL A 199 1.49 -8.00 -12.14
N ARG A 200 1.72 -6.81 -11.57
CA ARG A 200 1.43 -5.53 -12.22
C ARG A 200 2.50 -4.52 -11.89
N ARG A 201 3.05 -3.88 -12.92
CA ARG A 201 3.94 -2.71 -12.78
C ARG A 201 3.24 -1.44 -13.26
N PRO A 202 3.45 -0.31 -12.56
CA PRO A 202 3.01 0.98 -13.05
C PRO A 202 3.76 1.33 -14.35
N PRO A 203 3.15 2.13 -15.25
CA PRO A 203 3.73 2.46 -16.55
C PRO A 203 5.16 3.02 -16.48
N VAL A 204 5.43 3.87 -15.48
CA VAL A 204 6.74 4.52 -15.27
C VAL A 204 7.87 3.54 -14.89
N GLU A 205 7.54 2.30 -14.51
CA GLU A 205 8.51 1.26 -14.18
C GLU A 205 8.48 0.07 -15.14
N ARG A 206 7.76 0.17 -16.25
CA ARG A 206 7.86 -0.83 -17.31
C ARG A 206 9.18 -0.64 -18.04
N ASP A 207 9.75 -1.74 -18.53
CA ASP A 207 10.95 -1.68 -19.38
C ASP A 207 10.66 -0.89 -20.66
N ALA A 208 11.71 -0.58 -21.44
CA ALA A 208 11.55 0.13 -22.72
C ALA A 208 10.65 -0.63 -23.73
N GLN A 209 10.35 -1.91 -23.47
CA GLN A 209 9.44 -2.72 -24.27
C GLN A 209 7.99 -2.67 -23.76
N GLY A 210 7.70 -1.90 -22.70
CA GLY A 210 6.37 -1.75 -22.11
C GLY A 210 5.81 -3.06 -21.57
N ARG A 211 6.65 -4.08 -21.37
CA ARG A 211 6.19 -5.43 -21.06
C ARG A 211 5.65 -5.46 -19.64
N CYS A 212 4.40 -5.90 -19.53
CA CYS A 212 3.81 -6.15 -18.24
C CYS A 212 4.48 -7.40 -17.62
N ALA A 213 4.54 -7.52 -16.30
CA ALA A 213 5.29 -8.59 -15.62
C ALA A 213 4.71 -10.01 -15.85
N ASN A 214 3.56 -10.12 -16.50
CA ASN A 214 3.00 -11.39 -16.96
C ASN A 214 3.72 -11.86 -18.24
N PRO A 215 4.44 -12.99 -18.23
CA PRO A 215 5.11 -13.50 -19.43
C PRO A 215 4.13 -13.93 -20.53
N ARG A 216 2.83 -14.09 -20.23
CA ARG A 216 1.77 -14.42 -21.18
C ARG A 216 0.96 -13.22 -21.67
N CYS A 217 1.29 -12.02 -21.21
CA CYS A 217 0.62 -10.79 -21.61
C CYS A 217 1.07 -10.42 -23.02
N PRO A 218 0.16 -10.30 -23.99
CA PRO A 218 0.50 -9.92 -25.36
C PRO A 218 0.95 -8.45 -25.48
N GLY A 219 1.16 -7.75 -24.36
CA GLY A 219 1.30 -6.31 -24.28
C GLY A 219 -0.05 -5.64 -24.02
N HIS A 220 -0.01 -4.41 -23.52
CA HIS A 220 -1.19 -3.57 -23.34
C HIS A 220 -1.08 -2.39 -24.30
N ALA A 221 -2.11 -2.18 -25.12
CA ALA A 221 -2.20 -1.00 -25.99
C ALA A 221 -2.44 0.31 -25.19
N ASP A 222 -2.95 0.21 -23.95
CA ASP A 222 -3.28 1.31 -23.06
C ASP A 222 -2.79 1.02 -21.63
N LEU A 223 -2.48 2.07 -20.86
CA LEU A 223 -2.08 2.01 -19.46
C LEU A 223 -3.17 1.47 -18.51
N THR A 224 -4.44 1.58 -18.93
CA THR A 224 -5.63 1.13 -18.20
C THR A 224 -6.00 -0.33 -18.47
N HIS A 225 -5.43 -0.95 -19.52
CA HIS A 225 -5.73 -2.35 -19.84
C HIS A 225 -5.21 -3.30 -18.76
N HIS A 226 -6.10 -4.18 -18.31
CA HIS A 226 -5.79 -5.26 -17.38
C HIS A 226 -5.35 -6.52 -18.14
N CYS A 227 -4.48 -7.34 -17.52
CA CYS A 227 -4.28 -8.71 -17.98
C CYS A 227 -5.54 -9.53 -17.68
N LEU A 228 -6.38 -9.74 -18.70
CA LEU A 228 -7.48 -10.70 -18.59
C LEU A 228 -6.89 -12.12 -18.49
N GLY A 229 -7.27 -12.89 -17.46
CA GLY A 229 -6.99 -14.32 -17.38
C GLY A 229 -5.82 -14.77 -16.50
N TRP A 230 -5.48 -14.04 -15.43
CA TRP A 230 -4.64 -14.61 -14.38
C TRP A 230 -5.52 -15.34 -13.35
N PRO A 231 -5.36 -16.66 -13.11
CA PRO A 231 -6.12 -17.39 -12.08
C PRO A 231 -6.01 -16.81 -10.67
#